data_AF-Q4ZLL8-F1
#
_entry.id   AF-Q4ZLL8-F1
#
_cell.length_a   1.000
_cell.length_b   1.000
_cell.length_c   1.000
_cell.angle_alpha   90.00
_cell.angle_beta   90.00
_cell.angle_gamma   90.00
#
_symmetry.space_group_name_H-M   'P 1'
#
loop_
_entity.id
_entity.type
_entity.pdbx_description
1 polymer ?
#
loop_
_entity_poly.entity_id
_entity_poly.type
_entity_poly.pdbx_seq_one_letter_code
_entity_poly.pdbx_strand_id
1 'polypeptide(L)'
;MAIREGIVNAFAHRDYSSFSGGIKVEISPVRLQIWNSGSLPDGVDADKLQQGHISVLRNPDIAHALYLQGYMEKLGRGSVLIRQACEENGLAPPVWYSEGNSGVTLTFLTPEVAPEATPEVTPEVEKLIVLVNGDIKRIELQHQLKLADAEHFRKHYLSPALEQGVLAMTIPEKPTSSNQRYRLTSLGKIVRKRLDGQ
;
A
#
# COMPACT_ATOMS: atom_id res chain seq x y z
N MET A 1 -1.87 8.17 3.88
CA MET A 1 -3.35 8.25 3.89
C MET A 1 -3.98 7.02 4.54
N ALA A 2 -3.74 5.80 4.03
CA ALA A 2 -4.38 4.57 4.53
C ALA A 2 -4.18 4.28 6.04
N ILE A 3 -2.97 4.47 6.58
CA ILE A 3 -2.68 4.23 8.00
C ILE A 3 -3.49 5.20 8.89
N ARG A 4 -3.52 6.49 8.54
CA ARG A 4 -4.30 7.50 9.25
C ARG A 4 -5.78 7.12 9.27
N GLU A 5 -6.31 6.73 8.11
CA GLU A 5 -7.70 6.29 7.98
C GLU A 5 -8.00 5.06 8.85
N GLY A 6 -7.09 4.07 8.87
CA GLY A 6 -7.19 2.91 9.75
C GLY A 6 -7.22 3.27 11.23
N ILE A 7 -6.37 4.20 11.67
CA ILE A 7 -6.33 4.67 13.07
C ILE A 7 -7.63 5.42 13.42
N VAL A 8 -8.07 6.34 12.56
CA VAL A 8 -9.30 7.11 12.79
C VAL A 8 -10.52 6.19 12.88
N ASN A 9 -10.61 5.18 12.01
CA ASN A 9 -11.68 4.19 12.08
C ASN A 9 -11.60 3.33 13.34
N ALA A 10 -10.40 2.95 13.80
CA ALA A 10 -10.23 2.26 15.07
C ALA A 10 -10.80 3.10 16.25
N PHE A 11 -10.57 4.41 16.28
CA PHE A 11 -11.16 5.31 17.30
C PHE A 11 -12.68 5.40 17.22
N ALA A 12 -13.23 5.49 16.02
CA ALA A 12 -14.68 5.62 15.82
C ALA A 12 -15.45 4.33 16.09
N HIS A 13 -14.80 3.16 15.97
CA HIS A 13 -15.45 1.85 16.12
C HIS A 13 -15.06 1.08 17.38
N ARG A 14 -14.10 1.57 18.17
CA ARG A 14 -13.73 1.01 19.48
C ARG A 14 -14.95 0.88 20.38
N ASP A 15 -15.05 -0.25 21.08
CA ASP A 15 -15.95 -0.39 22.21
C ASP A 15 -15.38 0.34 23.44
N TYR A 16 -16.02 1.46 23.81
CA TYR A 16 -15.68 2.27 24.99
C TYR A 16 -16.41 1.83 26.26
N SER A 17 -17.35 0.87 26.18
CA SER A 17 -18.04 0.35 27.36
C SER A 17 -17.18 -0.63 28.17
N SER A 18 -16.20 -1.28 27.52
CA SER A 18 -15.24 -2.17 28.16
C SER A 18 -14.04 -1.40 28.73
N PHE A 19 -13.84 -1.48 30.05
CA PHE A 19 -12.72 -0.83 30.74
C PHE A 19 -11.35 -1.38 30.32
N SER A 20 -11.27 -2.68 29.97
CA SER A 20 -10.06 -3.32 29.46
C SER A 20 -9.88 -3.19 27.94
N GLY A 21 -10.88 -2.63 27.24
CA GLY A 21 -10.83 -2.40 25.81
C GLY A 21 -9.80 -1.33 25.43
N GLY A 22 -9.31 -1.33 24.20
CA GLY A 22 -8.24 -0.43 23.78
C GLY A 22 -8.06 -0.39 22.27
N ILE A 23 -7.08 0.40 21.84
CA ILE A 23 -6.53 0.35 20.48
C ILE A 23 -5.08 -0.05 20.63
N LYS A 24 -4.64 -1.03 19.85
CA LYS A 24 -3.26 -1.51 19.82
C LYS A 24 -2.74 -1.38 18.40
N VAL A 25 -1.56 -0.78 18.25
CA VAL A 25 -0.85 -0.70 16.97
C VAL A 25 0.43 -1.51 17.09
N GLU A 26 0.54 -2.55 16.27
CA GLU A 26 1.72 -3.42 16.22
C GLU A 26 2.39 -3.24 14.86
N ILE A 27 3.70 -2.96 14.89
CA ILE A 27 4.50 -2.76 13.70
C ILE A 27 5.59 -3.82 13.71
N SER A 28 5.69 -4.58 12.63
CA SER A 28 6.77 -5.52 12.37
C SER A 28 7.34 -5.29 10.97
N PRO A 29 8.48 -5.92 10.62
CA PRO A 29 9.05 -5.79 9.28
C PRO A 29 8.11 -6.22 8.15
N VAL A 30 7.19 -7.17 8.43
CA VAL A 30 6.31 -7.83 7.44
C VAL A 30 4.86 -7.30 7.46
N ARG A 31 4.44 -6.61 8.53
CA ARG A 31 3.06 -6.09 8.64
C ARG A 31 2.93 -4.95 9.64
N LEU A 32 1.92 -4.11 9.41
CA LEU A 32 1.37 -3.18 10.38
C LEU A 32 -0.04 -3.63 10.74
N GLN A 33 -0.33 -3.76 12.02
CA GLN A 33 -1.66 -4.16 12.52
C GLN A 33 -2.23 -3.06 13.40
N ILE A 34 -3.50 -2.73 13.15
CA ILE A 34 -4.29 -1.83 13.97
C ILE A 34 -5.44 -2.65 14.52
N TRP A 35 -5.44 -2.89 15.82
CA TRP A 35 -6.48 -3.60 16.54
C TRP A 35 -7.30 -2.61 17.37
N ASN A 36 -8.63 -2.77 17.40
CA ASN A 36 -9.51 -2.10 18.35
C ASN A 36 -10.45 -3.10 19.03
N SER A 37 -10.80 -2.83 20.29
CA SER A 37 -11.79 -3.62 21.02
C SER A 37 -13.19 -3.53 20.42
N GLY A 38 -13.96 -4.60 20.63
CA GLY A 38 -15.36 -4.74 20.21
C GLY A 38 -15.55 -5.52 18.91
N SER A 39 -16.79 -5.81 18.56
CA SER A 39 -17.15 -6.56 17.33
C SER A 39 -17.32 -5.67 16.10
N LEU A 40 -17.45 -6.29 14.93
CA LEU A 40 -18.05 -5.64 13.77
C LEU A 40 -19.54 -5.31 14.03
N PRO A 41 -20.09 -4.25 13.40
CA PRO A 41 -21.52 -3.95 13.46
C PRO A 41 -22.37 -5.10 12.92
N ASP A 42 -23.59 -5.27 13.44
CA ASP A 42 -24.51 -6.30 12.98
C ASP A 42 -24.76 -6.20 11.46
N GLY A 43 -24.61 -7.33 10.77
CA GLY A 43 -24.77 -7.41 9.31
C GLY A 43 -23.53 -7.02 8.49
N VAL A 44 -22.45 -6.54 9.13
CA VAL A 44 -21.14 -6.30 8.52
C VAL A 44 -20.23 -7.48 8.83
N ASP A 45 -19.72 -8.13 7.80
CA ASP A 45 -18.68 -9.16 7.91
C ASP A 45 -17.36 -8.64 7.34
N ALA A 46 -16.25 -9.27 7.70
CA ALA A 46 -14.92 -8.94 7.20
C ALA A 46 -14.88 -8.93 5.66
N ASP A 47 -15.57 -9.88 5.02
CA ASP A 47 -15.66 -9.97 3.56
C ASP A 47 -16.37 -8.76 2.94
N LYS A 48 -17.40 -8.23 3.62
CA LYS A 48 -18.13 -7.03 3.17
C LYS A 48 -17.27 -5.78 3.32
N LEU A 49 -16.45 -5.69 4.37
CA LEU A 49 -15.49 -4.60 4.52
C LEU A 49 -14.42 -4.63 3.42
N GLN A 50 -13.94 -5.83 3.08
CA GLN A 50 -13.01 -6.04 1.97
C GLN A 50 -13.61 -5.63 0.62
N GLN A 51 -14.92 -5.84 0.44
CA GLN A 51 -15.67 -5.43 -0.75
C GLN A 51 -16.03 -3.93 -0.79
N GLY A 52 -15.71 -3.16 0.25
CA GLY A 52 -15.91 -1.72 0.27
C GLY A 52 -17.31 -1.26 0.70
N HIS A 53 -18.00 -2.04 1.55
CA HIS A 53 -19.27 -1.61 2.13
C HIS A 53 -19.15 -0.34 2.97
N ILE A 54 -20.24 0.44 2.98
CA ILE A 54 -20.39 1.63 3.83
C ILE A 54 -20.40 1.19 5.29
N SER A 55 -19.49 1.76 6.08
CA SER A 55 -19.35 1.43 7.50
C SER A 55 -20.53 1.98 8.32
N VAL A 56 -21.08 1.17 9.22
CA VAL A 56 -22.05 1.61 10.24
C VAL A 56 -21.29 2.02 11.50
N LEU A 57 -21.37 3.29 11.86
CA LEU A 57 -20.62 3.86 12.99
C LEU A 57 -21.14 3.35 14.34
N ARG A 58 -20.25 2.80 15.17
CA ARG A 58 -20.57 2.41 16.55
C ARG A 58 -20.68 3.62 17.47
N ASN A 59 -19.82 4.62 17.29
CA ASN A 59 -19.79 5.82 18.13
C ASN A 59 -20.04 7.09 17.30
N PRO A 60 -21.31 7.44 16.99
CA PRO A 60 -21.64 8.59 16.15
C PRO A 60 -21.11 9.93 16.68
N ASP A 61 -21.11 10.16 17.99
CA ASP A 61 -20.63 11.41 18.59
C ASP A 61 -19.11 11.55 18.47
N ILE A 62 -18.37 10.45 18.66
CA ILE A 62 -16.92 10.40 18.47
C ILE A 62 -16.58 10.63 17.00
N ALA A 63 -17.30 9.96 16.10
CA ALA A 63 -17.16 10.18 14.66
C ALA A 63 -17.48 11.62 14.26
N HIS A 64 -18.48 12.25 14.89
CA HIS A 64 -18.82 13.65 14.67
C HIS A 64 -17.70 14.59 15.12
N ALA A 65 -17.11 14.37 16.29
CA ALA A 65 -15.96 15.13 16.75
C ALA A 65 -14.75 14.97 15.80
N LEU A 66 -14.46 13.76 15.34
CA LEU A 66 -13.41 13.49 14.34
C LEU A 66 -13.70 14.20 13.01
N TYR A 67 -14.96 14.25 12.57
CA TYR A 67 -15.39 14.99 11.38
C TYR A 67 -15.16 16.50 11.53
N LEU A 68 -15.57 17.10 12.64
CA LEU A 68 -15.41 18.53 12.90
C LEU A 68 -13.93 18.96 12.89
N GLN A 69 -13.03 18.05 13.29
CA GLN A 69 -11.59 18.28 13.28
C GLN A 69 -10.91 17.90 11.94
N GLY A 70 -11.68 17.48 10.93
CA GLY A 70 -11.13 17.07 9.62
C GLY A 70 -10.40 15.73 9.64
N TYR A 71 -10.60 14.90 10.67
CA TYR A 71 -10.03 13.56 10.76
C TYR A 71 -10.82 12.50 9.98
N MET A 72 -12.14 12.67 9.85
CA MET A 72 -13.04 11.70 9.24
C MET A 72 -13.99 12.35 8.22
N GLU A 73 -14.41 11.58 7.20
CA GLU A 73 -15.45 11.98 6.24
C GLU A 73 -16.80 11.32 6.56
N LYS A 74 -17.92 12.00 6.25
CA LYS A 74 -19.28 11.48 6.51
C LYS A 74 -19.76 10.40 5.53
N LEU A 75 -19.02 10.11 4.46
CA LEU A 75 -19.46 9.23 3.38
C LEU A 75 -19.31 7.73 3.70
N GLY A 76 -18.63 7.37 4.79
CA GLY A 76 -18.46 5.97 5.21
C GLY A 76 -17.61 5.13 4.26
N ARG A 77 -16.71 5.76 3.48
CA ARG A 77 -15.87 5.12 2.45
C ARG A 77 -14.47 4.73 2.93
N GLY A 78 -14.23 4.72 4.24
CA GLY A 78 -12.90 4.53 4.82
C GLY A 78 -12.21 3.24 4.35
N SER A 79 -12.92 2.11 4.33
CA SER A 79 -12.41 0.82 3.83
C SER A 79 -12.00 0.89 2.35
N VAL A 80 -12.79 1.57 1.52
CA VAL A 80 -12.52 1.78 0.10
C VAL A 80 -11.26 2.62 -0.10
N LEU A 81 -11.13 3.73 0.65
CA LEU A 81 -9.96 4.62 0.58
C LEU A 81 -8.68 3.91 1.02
N ILE A 82 -8.75 3.06 2.06
CA ILE A 82 -7.62 2.25 2.50
C ILE A 82 -7.21 1.27 1.40
N ARG A 83 -8.17 0.56 0.79
CA ARG A 83 -7.89 -0.40 -0.30
C ARG A 83 -7.27 0.28 -1.52
N GLN A 84 -7.89 1.36 -1.98
CA GLN A 84 -7.42 2.15 -3.12
C GLN A 84 -6.00 2.68 -2.88
N ALA A 85 -5.73 3.20 -1.68
CA ALA A 85 -4.40 3.69 -1.33
C ALA A 85 -3.35 2.55 -1.33
N CYS A 86 -3.69 1.33 -0.92
CA CYS A 86 -2.76 0.20 -1.05
C CYS A 86 -2.51 -0.16 -2.52
N GLU A 87 -3.56 -0.23 -3.33
CA GLU A 87 -3.49 -0.56 -4.76
C GLU A 87 -2.66 0.46 -5.56
N GLU A 88 -2.89 1.75 -5.35
CA GLU A 88 -2.13 2.85 -5.98
C GLU A 88 -0.63 2.82 -5.63
N ASN A 89 -0.28 2.19 -4.50
CA ASN A 89 1.10 2.03 -4.05
C ASN A 89 1.70 0.65 -4.39
N GLY A 90 0.98 -0.19 -5.14
CA GLY A 90 1.41 -1.54 -5.50
C GLY A 90 1.56 -2.48 -4.28
N LEU A 91 0.80 -2.24 -3.23
CA LEU A 91 0.78 -3.07 -2.02
C LEU A 91 -0.33 -4.10 -2.10
N ALA A 92 -0.14 -5.21 -1.39
CA ALA A 92 -1.23 -6.17 -1.18
C ALA A 92 -2.44 -5.48 -0.53
N PRO A 93 -3.67 -5.91 -0.87
CA PRO A 93 -4.86 -5.35 -0.25
C PRO A 93 -4.82 -5.57 1.27
N PRO A 94 -5.31 -4.59 2.05
CA PRO A 94 -5.40 -4.73 3.50
C PRO A 94 -6.43 -5.82 3.87
N VAL A 95 -6.18 -6.51 4.98
CA VAL A 95 -7.04 -7.60 5.47
C VAL A 95 -7.67 -7.20 6.79
N TRP A 96 -8.99 -7.40 6.89
CA TRP A 96 -9.73 -7.28 8.14
C TRP A 96 -9.98 -8.66 8.73
N TYR A 97 -9.76 -8.79 10.03
CA TYR A 97 -10.06 -9.99 10.80
C TYR A 97 -10.86 -9.62 12.05
N SER A 98 -11.86 -10.42 12.40
CA SER A 98 -12.72 -10.20 13.57
C SER A 98 -12.61 -11.38 14.52
N GLU A 99 -12.27 -11.11 15.78
CA GLU A 99 -12.20 -12.09 16.88
C GLU A 99 -13.55 -12.16 17.61
N GLY A 100 -14.65 -12.21 16.85
CA GLY A 100 -16.01 -12.15 17.39
C GLY A 100 -16.28 -10.85 18.15
N ASN A 101 -16.55 -10.94 19.45
CA ASN A 101 -16.82 -9.79 20.31
C ASN A 101 -15.57 -9.15 20.93
N SER A 102 -14.39 -9.77 20.76
CA SER A 102 -13.18 -9.33 21.44
C SER A 102 -12.52 -8.13 20.74
N GLY A 103 -12.46 -8.14 19.42
CA GLY A 103 -11.80 -7.08 18.68
C GLY A 103 -11.80 -7.27 17.17
N VAL A 104 -11.43 -6.19 16.48
CA VAL A 104 -11.26 -6.16 15.02
C VAL A 104 -9.84 -5.71 14.72
N THR A 105 -9.17 -6.43 13.82
CA THR A 105 -7.82 -6.15 13.35
C THR A 105 -7.83 -5.75 11.89
N LEU A 106 -7.25 -4.59 11.57
CA LEU A 106 -6.85 -4.19 10.23
C LEU A 106 -5.35 -4.46 10.04
N THR A 107 -5.01 -5.28 9.06
CA THR A 107 -3.62 -5.65 8.73
C THR A 107 -3.22 -5.06 7.38
N PHE A 108 -2.13 -4.29 7.38
CA PHE A 108 -1.39 -3.89 6.19
C PHE A 108 -0.17 -4.81 6.06
N LEU A 109 -0.04 -5.50 4.95
CA LEU A 109 1.15 -6.28 4.64
C LEU A 109 2.19 -5.34 4.04
N THR A 110 3.40 -5.36 4.59
CA THR A 110 4.52 -4.69 3.93
C THR A 110 5.02 -5.60 2.81
N PRO A 111 5.55 -5.03 1.71
CA PRO A 111 6.06 -5.84 0.61
C PRO A 111 7.40 -6.52 0.92
N GLU A 112 7.95 -6.49 2.14
CA GLU A 112 9.31 -6.98 2.43
C GLU A 112 9.32 -8.30 3.25
N VAL A 113 9.92 -9.33 2.61
CA VAL A 113 10.47 -10.61 3.11
C VAL A 113 9.54 -11.84 3.21
N ALA A 114 9.29 -12.47 2.06
CA ALA A 114 9.58 -13.90 1.94
C ALA A 114 10.90 -14.03 1.15
N PRO A 115 11.96 -14.67 1.68
CA PRO A 115 13.22 -14.87 0.95
C PRO A 115 13.03 -15.61 -0.38
N GLU A 116 11.92 -16.33 -0.53
CA GLU A 116 11.61 -17.22 -1.66
C GLU A 116 10.67 -16.61 -2.71
N ALA A 117 10.12 -15.40 -2.50
CA ALA A 117 9.09 -14.82 -3.38
C ALA A 117 9.42 -13.41 -3.94
N THR A 118 10.70 -13.03 -3.99
CA THR A 118 11.11 -11.93 -4.87
C THR A 118 11.33 -12.50 -6.27
N PRO A 119 10.75 -11.91 -7.33
CA PRO A 119 10.97 -12.41 -8.68
C PRO A 119 12.46 -12.38 -8.98
N GLU A 120 13.00 -13.49 -9.51
CA GLU A 120 14.31 -13.46 -10.13
C GLU A 120 14.26 -12.48 -11.30
N VAL A 121 14.98 -11.37 -11.14
CA VAL A 121 15.07 -10.32 -12.14
C VAL A 121 16.23 -10.66 -13.08
N THR A 122 16.10 -10.33 -14.36
CA THR A 122 17.20 -10.52 -15.31
C THR A 122 18.34 -9.54 -15.01
N PRO A 123 19.61 -9.86 -15.37
CA PRO A 123 20.75 -8.96 -15.17
C PRO A 123 20.55 -7.54 -15.74
N GLU A 124 19.78 -7.40 -16.82
CA GLU A 124 19.40 -6.13 -17.42
C GLU A 124 18.54 -5.27 -16.46
N VAL A 125 17.56 -5.90 -15.81
CA VAL A 125 16.66 -5.25 -14.86
C VAL A 125 17.40 -4.88 -13.59
N GLU A 126 18.32 -5.72 -13.10
CA GLU A 126 19.19 -5.39 -11.95
C GLU A 126 20.00 -4.13 -12.19
N LYS A 127 20.67 -4.03 -13.35
CA LYS A 127 21.43 -2.83 -13.74
C LYS A 127 20.54 -1.59 -13.78
N LEU A 128 19.31 -1.71 -14.28
CA LEU A 128 18.36 -0.61 -14.28
C LEU A 128 17.98 -0.19 -12.86
N ILE A 129 17.67 -1.15 -11.98
CA ILE A 129 17.23 -0.90 -10.61
C ILE A 129 18.27 -0.11 -9.82
N VAL A 130 19.55 -0.48 -9.94
CA VAL A 130 20.66 0.18 -9.23
C VAL A 130 20.81 1.64 -9.63
N LEU A 131 20.49 1.99 -10.89
CA LEU A 131 20.66 3.35 -11.42
C LEU A 131 19.47 4.28 -11.12
N VAL A 132 18.27 3.75 -10.91
CA VAL A 132 17.08 4.58 -10.66
C VAL A 132 17.17 5.24 -9.29
N ASN A 133 17.24 6.57 -9.28
CA ASN A 133 17.13 7.38 -8.07
C ASN A 133 16.08 8.48 -8.27
N GLY A 134 15.07 8.49 -7.40
CA GLY A 134 13.92 9.40 -7.53
C GLY A 134 13.13 9.17 -8.82
N ASP A 135 12.54 10.25 -9.35
CA ASP A 135 11.77 10.22 -10.59
C ASP A 135 12.65 10.61 -11.78
N ILE A 136 12.95 9.63 -12.64
CA ILE A 136 13.94 9.75 -13.73
C ILE A 136 13.28 9.64 -15.11
N LYS A 137 13.80 10.38 -16.11
CA LYS A 137 13.30 10.27 -17.49
C LYS A 137 13.82 9.02 -18.18
N ARG A 138 13.03 8.49 -19.12
CA ARG A 138 13.42 7.35 -19.98
C ARG A 138 14.78 7.55 -20.65
N ILE A 139 15.00 8.73 -21.23
CA ILE A 139 16.23 9.06 -21.97
C ILE A 139 17.43 9.07 -21.03
N GLU A 140 17.23 9.54 -19.80
CA GLU A 140 18.29 9.59 -18.79
C GLU A 140 18.67 8.19 -18.32
N LEU A 141 17.69 7.31 -18.10
CA LEU A 141 17.93 5.88 -17.81
C LEU A 141 18.75 5.20 -18.91
N GLN A 142 18.34 5.38 -20.17
CA GLN A 142 19.05 4.82 -21.31
C GLN A 142 20.49 5.34 -21.40
N HIS A 143 20.69 6.64 -21.17
CA HIS A 143 22.01 7.27 -21.19
C HIS A 143 22.92 6.75 -20.06
N GLN A 144 22.40 6.62 -18.84
CA GLN A 144 23.17 6.08 -17.71
C GLN A 144 23.60 4.62 -17.93
N LEU A 145 22.76 3.82 -18.61
CA LEU A 145 23.09 2.46 -19.04
C LEU A 145 24.04 2.41 -20.25
N LYS A 146 24.36 3.56 -20.86
CA LYS A 146 25.21 3.69 -22.06
C LYS A 146 24.71 2.84 -23.24
N LEU A 147 23.39 2.73 -23.40
CA LEU A 147 22.77 1.96 -24.48
C LEU A 147 22.40 2.87 -25.67
N ALA A 148 22.98 2.58 -26.83
CA ALA A 148 22.66 3.32 -28.07
C ALA A 148 21.28 2.92 -28.63
N ASP A 149 20.93 1.64 -28.56
CA ASP A 149 19.70 1.10 -29.13
C ASP A 149 18.51 1.29 -28.17
N ALA A 150 17.58 2.16 -28.60
CA ALA A 150 16.39 2.51 -27.86
C ALA A 150 15.34 1.39 -27.81
N GLU A 151 15.30 0.52 -28.83
CA GLU A 151 14.40 -0.63 -28.90
C GLU A 151 14.90 -1.74 -27.98
N HIS A 152 16.21 -2.01 -28.01
CA HIS A 152 16.85 -2.95 -27.09
C HIS A 152 16.65 -2.54 -25.63
N PHE A 153 16.87 -1.26 -25.29
CA PHE A 153 16.61 -0.73 -23.95
C PHE A 153 15.15 -0.93 -23.53
N ARG A 154 14.19 -0.63 -24.42
CA ARG A 154 12.77 -0.80 -24.11
C ARG A 154 12.44 -2.27 -23.84
N LYS A 155 12.86 -3.17 -24.73
CA LYS A 155 12.47 -4.58 -24.70
C LYS A 155 13.10 -5.39 -23.57
N HIS A 156 14.37 -5.10 -23.22
CA HIS A 156 15.12 -5.92 -22.26
C HIS A 156 15.31 -5.28 -20.89
N TYR A 157 15.08 -3.97 -20.75
CA TYR A 157 15.27 -3.27 -19.48
C TYR A 157 13.96 -2.68 -18.98
N LEU A 158 13.36 -1.78 -19.77
CA LEU A 158 12.23 -0.98 -19.31
C LEU A 158 10.94 -1.78 -19.20
N SER A 159 10.53 -2.48 -20.27
CA SER A 159 9.30 -3.27 -20.28
C SER A 159 9.32 -4.38 -19.22
N PRO A 160 10.38 -5.21 -19.10
CA PRO A 160 10.43 -6.24 -18.07
C PRO A 160 10.37 -5.67 -16.65
N ALA A 161 11.06 -4.56 -16.38
CA ALA A 161 11.02 -3.92 -15.06
C ALA A 161 9.62 -3.38 -14.69
N LEU A 162 8.86 -2.91 -15.67
CA LEU A 162 7.47 -2.48 -15.49
C LEU A 162 6.53 -3.69 -15.30
N GLU A 163 6.68 -4.73 -16.12
CA GLU A 163 5.89 -5.97 -16.06
C GLU A 163 6.09 -6.71 -14.73
N GLN A 164 7.32 -6.75 -14.22
CA GLN A 164 7.67 -7.32 -12.92
C GLN A 164 7.27 -6.42 -11.74
N GLY A 165 6.79 -5.20 -12.00
CA GLY A 165 6.34 -4.27 -10.96
C GLY A 165 7.46 -3.71 -10.09
N VAL A 166 8.74 -3.87 -10.47
CA VAL A 166 9.88 -3.27 -9.76
C VAL A 166 10.06 -1.78 -10.11
N LEU A 167 9.51 -1.35 -11.25
CA LEU A 167 9.50 0.02 -11.73
C LEU A 167 8.05 0.47 -12.00
N ALA A 168 7.76 1.75 -11.82
CA ALA A 168 6.45 2.33 -12.14
C ALA A 168 6.58 3.65 -12.91
N MET A 169 5.56 3.94 -13.73
CA MET A 169 5.37 5.23 -14.40
C MET A 169 4.78 6.25 -13.42
N THR A 170 5.16 7.52 -13.55
CA THR A 170 4.57 8.62 -12.76
C THR A 170 3.22 9.09 -13.30
N ILE A 171 2.93 8.83 -14.58
CA ILE A 171 1.70 9.22 -15.29
C ILE A 171 1.16 7.99 -16.05
N PRO A 172 0.64 6.95 -15.35
CA PRO A 172 0.22 5.70 -15.96
C PRO A 172 -0.94 5.85 -16.96
N GLU A 173 -1.82 6.83 -16.76
CA GLU A 173 -2.98 7.11 -17.62
C GLU A 173 -2.60 7.78 -18.95
N LYS A 174 -1.38 8.34 -19.06
CA LYS A 174 -0.81 8.87 -20.31
C LYS A 174 0.61 8.34 -20.52
N PRO A 175 0.77 7.06 -20.90
CA PRO A 175 2.08 6.41 -21.03
C PRO A 175 3.05 7.15 -21.96
N THR A 176 2.53 7.78 -23.01
CA THR A 176 3.28 8.52 -24.03
C THR A 176 3.50 10.01 -23.71
N SER A 177 3.15 10.44 -22.50
CA SER A 177 3.34 11.83 -22.06
C SER A 177 4.81 12.28 -22.17
N SER A 178 5.04 13.50 -22.66
CA SER A 178 6.37 14.12 -22.70
C SER A 178 6.96 14.36 -21.30
N ASN A 179 6.09 14.42 -20.28
CA ASN A 179 6.46 14.56 -18.88
C ASN A 179 6.55 13.21 -18.14
N GLN A 180 6.46 12.09 -18.85
CA GLN A 180 6.56 10.77 -18.23
C GLN A 180 7.92 10.59 -17.55
N ARG A 181 7.88 10.10 -16.31
CA ARG A 181 9.04 9.68 -15.53
C ARG A 181 8.81 8.28 -14.97
N TYR A 182 9.89 7.68 -14.50
CA TYR A 182 9.92 6.35 -13.94
C TYR A 182 10.55 6.40 -12.55
N ARG A 183 10.10 5.53 -11.66
CA ARG A 183 10.60 5.43 -10.28
C ARG A 183 10.53 4.01 -9.78
N LEU A 184 11.41 3.66 -8.84
CA LEU A 184 11.34 2.37 -8.16
C LEU A 184 10.05 2.27 -7.35
N THR A 185 9.36 1.15 -7.48
CA THR A 185 8.27 0.77 -6.58
C THR A 185 8.85 0.33 -5.23
N SER A 186 7.98 0.00 -4.29
CA SER A 186 8.39 -0.66 -3.05
C SER A 186 9.15 -1.96 -3.35
N LEU A 187 8.68 -2.78 -4.30
CA LEU A 187 9.34 -4.01 -4.72
C LEU A 187 10.74 -3.73 -5.31
N GLY A 188 10.87 -2.74 -6.19
CA GLY A 188 12.18 -2.39 -6.77
C GLY A 188 13.21 -1.93 -5.74
N LYS A 189 12.78 -1.20 -4.70
CA LYS A 189 13.66 -0.78 -3.60
C LYS A 189 14.15 -1.98 -2.77
N ILE A 190 13.30 -2.99 -2.59
CA ILE A 190 13.65 -4.22 -1.88
C ILE A 190 14.69 -5.02 -2.67
N VAL A 191 14.44 -5.21 -3.98
CA VAL A 191 15.40 -5.87 -4.88
C VAL A 191 16.74 -5.13 -4.85
N ARG A 192 16.74 -3.79 -4.90
CA ARG A 192 17.96 -2.99 -4.80
C ARG A 192 18.77 -3.26 -3.53
N LYS A 193 18.12 -3.26 -2.35
CA LYS A 193 18.80 -3.58 -1.08
C LYS A 193 19.43 -4.97 -1.06
N ARG A 194 18.81 -5.95 -1.72
CA ARG A 194 19.36 -7.32 -1.84
C ARG A 194 20.62 -7.33 -2.72
N LEU A 195 20.60 -6.58 -3.82
CA LEU A 195 21.76 -6.43 -4.71
C LEU A 195 22.93 -5.71 -4.01
N ASP A 196 22.64 -4.70 -3.18
CA ASP A 196 23.67 -3.97 -2.41
C ASP A 196 24.32 -4.82 -1.29
N GLY A 197 23.69 -5.94 -0.90
CA GLY A 197 24.18 -6.86 0.13
C GLY A 197 24.91 -8.10 -0.38
N GLN A 198 25.08 -8.24 -1.70
CA GLN A 198 25.91 -9.26 -2.36
C GLN A 198 27.31 -8.73 -2.66
#